data_AF-A0A4Q5AGW7-F1
#
_entry.id   AF-A0A4Q5AGW7-F1
#
_cell.length_a   1.000
_cell.length_b   1.000
_cell.length_c   1.000
_cell.angle_alpha   90.00
_cell.angle_beta   90.00
_cell.angle_gamma   90.00
#
_symmetry.space_group_name_H-M   'P 1'
#
loop_
_entity.id
_entity.type
_entity.pdbx_description
1 polymer ?
#
loop_
_entity_poly.entity_id
_entity_poly.type
_entity_poly.pdbx_seq_one_letter_code
_entity_poly.pdbx_strand_id
1 'polypeptide(L)'
;MADLVLFLQRDDIPALLQCALAHAQFETIHPFADGNGRTGRALIHAILRNKGLASHIVPPVSAGLLHETDQYFAALTAFREGDAAPLVSVFTQACQFAASSGMELITQLEAQLTYKAAPCRSA
;
A
#
# COMPACT_ATOMS: atom_id res chain seq x y z
N MET A 1 21.80 1.22 1.52
CA MET A 1 20.83 2.27 1.11
C MET A 1 21.05 2.80 -0.30
N ALA A 2 22.28 3.04 -0.75
CA ALA A 2 22.52 3.55 -2.11
C ALA A 2 21.84 2.69 -3.20
N ASP A 3 21.98 1.36 -3.13
CA ASP A 3 21.36 0.44 -4.10
C ASP A 3 19.84 0.52 -4.10
N LEU A 4 19.21 0.69 -2.93
CA LEU A 4 17.77 0.86 -2.83
C LEU A 4 17.32 2.17 -3.48
N VAL A 5 18.07 3.26 -3.29
CA VAL A 5 17.78 4.54 -3.95
C VAL A 5 17.90 4.42 -5.47
N LEU A 6 18.94 3.74 -5.98
CA LEU A 6 19.09 3.46 -7.41
C LEU A 6 17.94 2.59 -7.94
N PHE A 7 17.51 1.57 -7.17
CA PHE A 7 16.38 0.73 -7.52
C PHE A 7 15.06 1.52 -7.63
N LEU A 8 14.85 2.51 -6.76
CA LEU A 8 13.66 3.37 -6.79
C LEU A 8 13.58 4.26 -8.04
N GLN A 9 14.70 4.51 -8.72
CA GLN A 9 14.76 5.30 -9.95
C GLN A 9 14.44 4.48 -11.21
N ARG A 10 14.20 3.18 -11.09
CA ARG A 10 13.86 2.32 -12.23
C ARG A 10 12.44 2.56 -12.72
N ASP A 11 12.28 2.58 -14.04
CA ASP A 11 10.99 2.72 -14.74
C ASP A 11 10.58 1.48 -15.55
N ASP A 12 11.42 0.44 -15.55
CA ASP A 12 11.21 -0.80 -16.28
C ASP A 12 10.53 -1.91 -15.45
N ILE A 13 10.06 -1.56 -14.24
CA ILE A 13 9.41 -2.48 -13.31
C ILE A 13 7.97 -2.01 -13.06
N PRO A 14 6.97 -2.92 -13.07
CA PRO A 14 5.61 -2.59 -12.66
C PRO A 14 5.57 -1.93 -11.29
N ALA A 15 4.80 -0.84 -11.14
CA ALA A 15 4.80 -0.02 -9.93
C ALA A 15 4.50 -0.82 -8.65
N LEU A 16 3.54 -1.74 -8.68
CA LEU A 16 3.21 -2.58 -7.52
C LEU A 16 4.37 -3.50 -7.12
N LEU A 17 5.07 -4.06 -8.10
CA LEU A 17 6.25 -4.90 -7.85
C LEU A 17 7.39 -4.06 -7.27
N GLN A 18 7.62 -2.86 -7.81
CA GLN A 18 8.62 -1.95 -7.28
C GLN A 18 8.29 -1.53 -5.84
N CYS A 19 7.02 -1.25 -5.52
CA CYS A 19 6.58 -0.96 -4.15
C CYS A 19 6.87 -2.13 -3.20
N ALA A 20 6.49 -3.35 -3.57
CA ALA A 20 6.67 -4.54 -2.74
C ALA A 20 8.16 -4.76 -2.40
N LEU A 21 9.00 -4.78 -3.44
CA LEU A 21 10.44 -5.03 -3.30
C LEU A 21 11.15 -3.89 -2.55
N ALA A 22 10.84 -2.64 -2.87
CA ALA A 22 11.43 -1.50 -2.18
C ALA A 22 11.04 -1.46 -0.70
N HIS A 23 9.78 -1.79 -0.39
CA HIS A 23 9.29 -1.89 0.98
C HIS A 23 10.03 -2.98 1.76
N ALA A 24 10.10 -4.21 1.23
CA ALA A 24 10.78 -5.30 1.91
C ALA A 24 12.28 -5.06 2.06
N GLN A 25 12.93 -4.45 1.06
CA GLN A 25 14.33 -4.09 1.15
C GLN A 25 14.57 -3.00 2.21
N PHE A 26 13.68 -2.01 2.30
CA PHE A 26 13.74 -0.97 3.32
C PHE A 26 13.59 -1.57 4.74
N GLU A 27 12.58 -2.42 4.94
CA GLU A 27 12.37 -3.13 6.23
C GLU A 27 13.53 -4.04 6.61
N THR A 28 14.22 -4.60 5.61
CA THR A 28 15.40 -5.45 5.82
C THR A 28 16.65 -4.64 6.17
N ILE A 29 16.87 -3.49 5.52
CA ILE A 29 17.97 -2.58 5.88
C ILE A 29 17.77 -1.99 7.27
N HIS A 30 16.51 -1.69 7.64
CA HIS A 30 16.11 -1.18 8.95
C HIS A 30 16.94 0.04 9.42
N PRO A 31 16.99 1.14 8.64
CA PRO A 31 18.01 2.18 8.80
C PRO A 31 17.83 3.12 10.00
N PHE A 32 16.65 3.13 10.64
CA PHE A 32 16.35 4.03 11.76
C PHE A 32 16.25 3.30 13.09
N ALA A 33 16.45 4.02 14.20
CA ALA A 33 16.30 3.44 15.54
C ALA A 33 14.85 3.09 15.90
N ASP A 34 13.88 3.84 15.37
CA ASP A 34 12.44 3.57 15.45
C ASP A 34 11.76 4.11 14.19
N GLY A 35 10.57 3.61 13.90
CA GLY A 35 9.70 4.14 12.85
C GLY A 35 9.89 3.50 11.48
N ASN A 36 10.75 2.49 11.34
CA ASN A 36 10.98 1.80 10.07
C ASN A 36 9.67 1.33 9.43
N GLY A 37 8.82 0.62 10.17
CA GLY A 37 7.51 0.19 9.67
C GLY A 37 6.64 1.33 9.12
N ARG A 38 6.63 2.49 9.80
CA ARG A 38 5.84 3.66 9.37
C ARG A 38 6.44 4.27 8.09
N THR A 39 7.76 4.43 8.07
CA THR A 39 8.48 4.98 6.91
C THR A 39 8.42 4.05 5.70
N GLY A 40 8.54 2.74 5.91
CA GLY A 40 8.42 1.74 4.86
C GLY A 40 7.04 1.75 4.21
N ARG A 41 5.97 1.93 5.00
CA ARG A 41 4.60 2.09 4.46
C ARG A 41 4.42 3.44 3.75
N ALA A 42 4.98 4.52 4.29
CA ALA A 42 4.97 5.81 3.62
C ALA A 42 5.70 5.78 2.27
N LEU A 43 6.79 5.01 2.17
CA LEU A 43 7.55 4.81 0.94
C LEU A 43 6.69 4.17 -0.16
N ILE A 44 5.84 3.18 0.17
CA ILE A 44 4.88 2.60 -0.80
C ILE A 44 4.03 3.71 -1.43
N HIS A 45 3.45 4.58 -0.61
CA HIS A 45 2.60 5.67 -1.09
C HIS A 45 3.38 6.71 -1.92
N ALA A 46 4.62 6.99 -1.54
CA ALA A 46 5.50 7.86 -2.31
C ALA A 46 5.77 7.31 -3.71
N ILE A 47 6.05 6.00 -3.83
CA ILE A 47 6.26 5.33 -5.13
C ILE A 47 4.99 5.37 -5.97
N LEU A 48 3.84 4.99 -5.40
CA LEU A 48 2.55 5.00 -6.12
C LEU A 48 2.20 6.39 -6.65
N ARG A 49 2.46 7.44 -5.86
CA ARG A 49 2.24 8.83 -6.27
C ARG A 49 3.22 9.25 -7.37
N ASN A 50 4.50 8.91 -7.23
CA ASN A 50 5.52 9.20 -8.24
C ASN A 50 5.22 8.52 -9.58
N LYS A 51 4.62 7.32 -9.56
CA LYS A 51 4.19 6.56 -10.75
C LYS A 51 2.80 6.97 -11.28
N GLY A 52 2.14 7.95 -10.68
CA GLY A 52 0.84 8.46 -11.14
C GLY A 52 -0.39 7.60 -10.83
N LEU A 53 -0.27 6.53 -10.04
CA LEU A 53 -1.38 5.61 -9.73
C LEU A 53 -2.27 6.07 -8.57
N ALA A 54 -1.75 6.91 -7.68
CA ALA A 54 -2.45 7.41 -6.49
C ALA A 54 -2.46 8.95 -6.47
N SER A 55 -2.94 9.56 -7.55
CA SER A 55 -2.94 11.03 -7.73
C SER A 55 -4.02 11.75 -6.91
N HIS A 56 -5.17 11.10 -6.69
CA HIS A 56 -6.33 11.72 -6.04
C HIS A 56 -6.74 11.03 -4.75
N ILE A 57 -6.46 9.73 -4.62
CA ILE A 57 -6.84 8.91 -3.47
C ILE A 57 -5.64 8.07 -3.07
N VAL A 58 -5.38 8.01 -1.76
CA VAL A 58 -4.36 7.14 -1.19
C VAL A 58 -5.01 5.78 -0.93
N PRO A 59 -4.67 4.71 -1.66
CA PRO A 59 -5.24 3.40 -1.39
C PRO A 59 -4.79 2.94 0.01
N PRO A 60 -5.67 2.32 0.82
CA PRO A 60 -5.33 1.87 2.16
C PRO A 60 -4.50 0.57 2.13
N VAL A 61 -3.39 0.53 1.38
CA VAL A 61 -2.51 -0.65 1.21
C VAL A 61 -2.03 -1.19 2.56
N SER A 62 -1.82 -0.30 3.53
CA SER A 62 -1.47 -0.68 4.91
C SER A 62 -2.55 -1.52 5.58
N ALA A 63 -3.84 -1.30 5.28
CA ALA A 63 -4.94 -2.11 5.83
C ALA A 63 -4.90 -3.54 5.28
N GLY A 64 -4.55 -3.72 4.01
CA GLY A 64 -4.36 -5.05 3.41
C GLY A 64 -3.12 -5.77 3.98
N LEU A 65 -1.99 -5.07 4.09
CA LEU A 65 -0.74 -5.66 4.63
C LEU A 65 -0.85 -6.07 6.11
N LEU A 66 -1.65 -5.34 6.89
CA LEU A 66 -1.85 -5.59 8.31
C LEU A 66 -3.09 -6.47 8.60
N HIS A 67 -3.83 -6.89 7.57
CA HIS A 67 -4.96 -7.80 7.73
C HIS A 67 -4.49 -9.18 8.20
N GLU A 68 -3.41 -9.69 7.59
CA GLU A 68 -2.76 -10.96 7.94
C GLU A 68 -1.27 -10.74 8.22
N THR A 69 -0.98 -10.24 9.43
CA THR A 69 0.39 -9.88 9.82
C THR A 69 1.36 -11.05 9.78
N ASP A 70 0.92 -12.26 10.13
CA ASP A 70 1.77 -13.45 10.14
C ASP A 70 2.22 -13.83 8.73
N GLN A 71 1.30 -13.78 7.77
CA GLN A 71 1.60 -14.03 6.36
C GLN A 71 2.57 -12.98 5.80
N TYR A 72 2.37 -11.72 6.18
CA TYR A 72 3.28 -10.63 5.81
C TYR A 72 4.70 -10.84 6.36
N PHE A 73 4.84 -11.18 7.64
CA PHE A 73 6.16 -11.44 8.22
C PHE A 73 6.82 -12.68 7.63
N ALA A 74 6.06 -13.75 7.38
CA ALA A 74 6.57 -14.94 6.69
C ALA A 74 7.09 -14.60 5.28
N ALA A 75 6.36 -13.77 4.54
CA ALA A 75 6.78 -13.32 3.21
C ALA A 75 8.04 -12.44 3.25
N LEU A 76 8.21 -11.59 4.27
CA LEU A 76 9.46 -10.84 4.49
C LEU A 76 10.63 -11.77 4.80
N THR A 77 10.41 -12.84 5.58
CA THR A 77 11.45 -13.83 5.86
C THR A 77 11.87 -14.55 4.59
N ALA A 78 10.91 -15.05 3.79
CA ALA A 78 11.21 -15.69 2.51
C ALA A 78 11.99 -14.75 1.56
N PHE A 79 11.63 -13.47 1.51
CA PHE A 79 12.36 -12.47 0.73
C PHE A 79 13.83 -12.35 1.15
N ARG A 80 14.12 -12.35 2.46
CA ARG A 80 15.48 -12.30 3.00
C ARG A 80 16.29 -13.56 2.69
N GLU A 81 15.61 -14.68 2.50
CA GLU A 81 16.19 -15.96 2.08
C GLU A 81 16.37 -16.07 0.55
N GLY A 82 15.93 -15.04 -0.20
CA GLY A 82 16.10 -14.95 -1.66
C GLY A 82 14.85 -15.29 -2.47
N ASP A 83 13.71 -15.58 -1.84
CA ASP A 83 12.44 -15.83 -2.52
C ASP A 83 11.48 -14.63 -2.39
N ALA A 84 11.36 -13.85 -3.47
CA ALA A 84 10.47 -12.70 -3.51
C ALA A 84 9.01 -13.08 -3.86
N ALA A 85 8.72 -14.30 -4.32
CA ALA A 85 7.40 -14.64 -4.82
C ALA A 85 6.28 -14.53 -3.76
N PRO A 86 6.48 -14.99 -2.50
CA PRO A 86 5.48 -14.83 -1.44
C PRO A 86 5.17 -13.36 -1.16
N LEU A 87 6.19 -12.51 -1.14
CA LEU A 87 6.05 -11.07 -0.90
C LEU A 87 5.20 -10.41 -1.99
N VAL A 88 5.46 -10.73 -3.26
CA VAL A 88 4.69 -10.18 -4.38
C VAL A 88 3.22 -10.63 -4.30
N SER A 89 2.97 -11.89 -3.92
CA SER A 89 1.62 -12.42 -3.73
C SER A 89 0.87 -11.67 -2.62
N VAL A 90 1.45 -11.58 -1.42
CA VAL A 90 0.86 -10.86 -0.27
C VAL A 90 0.60 -9.40 -0.62
N PHE A 91 1.56 -8.73 -1.26
CA PHE A 91 1.42 -7.33 -1.63
C PHE A 91 0.30 -7.11 -2.66
N THR A 92 0.18 -8.00 -3.64
CA THR A 92 -0.88 -7.94 -4.65
C THR A 92 -2.25 -8.13 -4.01
N GLN A 93 -2.40 -9.10 -3.11
CA GLN A 93 -3.64 -9.33 -2.36
C GLN A 93 -3.99 -8.12 -1.48
N ALA A 94 -3.01 -7.54 -0.79
CA ALA A 94 -3.19 -6.34 0.01
C ALA A 94 -3.67 -5.14 -0.84
N CYS A 95 -3.13 -4.98 -2.06
CA CYS A 95 -3.57 -3.93 -2.98
C CYS A 95 -4.99 -4.17 -3.50
N GLN A 96 -5.35 -5.42 -3.80
CA GLN A 96 -6.70 -5.78 -4.23
C GLN A 96 -7.72 -5.51 -3.12
N PHE A 97 -7.42 -5.94 -1.89
CA PHE A 97 -8.23 -5.64 -0.71
C PHE A 97 -8.36 -4.13 -0.49
N ALA A 98 -7.25 -3.39 -0.54
CA ALA A 98 -7.28 -1.95 -0.38
C ALA A 98 -8.14 -1.23 -1.42
N ALA A 99 -8.09 -1.68 -2.68
CA ALA A 99 -8.90 -1.13 -3.76
C ALA A 99 -10.40 -1.44 -3.58
N SER A 100 -10.76 -2.69 -3.25
CA SER A 100 -12.16 -3.07 -3.04
C SER A 100 -12.77 -2.36 -1.84
N SER A 101 -12.08 -2.34 -0.70
CA SER A 101 -12.53 -1.62 0.50
C SER A 101 -12.62 -0.11 0.26
N GLY A 102 -11.70 0.46 -0.53
CA GLY A 102 -11.76 1.87 -0.91
C GLY A 102 -13.00 2.21 -1.73
N MET A 103 -13.34 1.38 -2.73
CA MET A 103 -14.54 1.57 -3.55
C MET A 103 -15.84 1.40 -2.74
N GLU A 104 -15.86 0.44 -1.82
CA GLU A 104 -16.99 0.25 -0.91
C GLU A 104 -17.19 1.48 -0.01
N LEU A 105 -16.11 2.01 0.58
CA LEU A 105 -16.17 3.22 1.39
C LEU A 105 -16.69 4.42 0.59
N ILE A 106 -16.21 4.63 -0.63
CA ILE A 106 -16.69 5.71 -1.51
C ILE A 106 -18.20 5.58 -1.73
N THR A 107 -18.67 4.37 -2.06
CA THR A 107 -20.09 4.08 -2.28
C THR A 107 -20.94 4.39 -1.04
N GLN A 108 -20.47 3.98 0.15
CA GLN A 108 -21.17 4.25 1.41
C GLN A 108 -21.23 5.75 1.74
N LEU A 109 -20.16 6.50 1.46
CA LEU A 109 -20.11 7.95 1.67
C LEU A 109 -21.07 8.69 0.70
N GLU A 110 -21.14 8.29 -0.56
CA GLU A 110 -22.07 8.86 -1.54
C GLU A 110 -23.55 8.67 -1.14
N ALA A 111 -23.88 7.50 -0.56
CA ALA A 111 -25.22 7.24 -0.02
C ALA A 111 -25.60 8.21 1.11
N GLN A 112 -24.65 8.59 1.97
CA GLN A 112 -24.88 9.57 3.04
C GLN A 112 -25.12 10.99 2.49
N LEU A 113 -24.44 11.36 1.39
CA LEU A 113 -24.63 12.65 0.75
C LEU A 113 -26.01 12.77 0.09
N THR A 114 -26.52 11.67 -0.48
CA THR A 114 -27.83 11.63 -1.13
C THR A 114 -28.99 11.67 -0.11
N TYR A 115 -28.78 11.16 1.10
CA TYR A 115 -29.78 11.16 2.18
C TYR A 115 -30.15 12.58 2.68
N LYS A 116 -29.26 13.56 2.57
CA LYS A 116 -29.44 14.92 3.12
C LYS A 116 -30.25 15.88 2.22
N ALA A 117 -30.71 15.42 1.06
CA ALA A 117 -31.46 16.23 0.09
C ALA A 117 -33.00 16.09 0.17
N ALA A 118 -33.54 15.50 1.24
CA ALA A 118 -34.99 15.50 1.46
C ALA A 118 -35.43 16.92 1.91
N PRO A 119 -36.31 17.61 1.16
CA PRO A 119 -36.73 18.95 1.54
C PRO A 119 -37.49 18.92 2.86
N CYS A 120 -37.07 19.76 3.81
CA CYS A 120 -37.87 20.11 4.98
C CYS A 120 -39.26 20.54 4.50
N ARG A 121 -40.27 19.70 4.72
CA ARG A 121 -41.66 20.09 4.57
C ARG A 121 -41.97 21.09 5.68
N SER A 122 -42.05 22.37 5.33
CA SER A 122 -42.61 23.41 6.19
C SER A 122 -44.11 23.14 6.34
N ALA A 123 -44.55 22.85 7.57
CA ALA A 123 -45.93 22.91 8.01
C ALA A 123 -46.19 24.25 8.71
#